data_AF-B8DQ57-F1
#
_entry.id   AF-B8DQ57-F1
#
_cell.length_a   1.000
_cell.length_b   1.000
_cell.length_c   1.000
_cell.angle_alpha   90.00
_cell.angle_beta   90.00
_cell.angle_gamma   90.00
#
_symmetry.space_group_name_H-M   'P 1'
#
loop_
_entity.id
_entity.type
_entity.pdbx_description
1 polymer ?
#
loop_
_entity_poly.entity_id
_entity_poly.type
_entity_poly.pdbx_seq_one_letter_code
_entity_poly.pdbx_strand_id
1 'polypeptide(L)' 'MVVVRLHIDPQGRVASRNVVGEESVNLFADTAMCAVKRWLLHPCGRGWRDVACEVGAPEVFKLFR' A
#
# COMPACT_ATOMS: atom_id res chain seq x y z
N MET A 1 -12.29 -7.52 -1.90
CA MET A 1 -11.08 -7.07 -1.15
C MET A 1 -10.15 -6.39 -2.13
N VAL A 2 -9.43 -5.35 -1.70
CA VAL A 2 -8.41 -4.68 -2.52
C VAL A 2 -7.08 -4.83 -1.81
N VAL A 3 -6.00 -5.11 -2.54
CA VAL A 3 -4.65 -5.15 -1.99
C VAL A 3 -3.85 -4.04 -2.62
N VAL A 4 -3.23 -3.19 -1.80
CA VAL A 4 -2.28 -2.20 -2.32
C VAL A 4 -0.87 -2.75 -2.18
N ARG A 5 -0.18 -2.87 -3.31
CA ARG A 5 1.25 -3.18 -3.37
C ARG A 5 2.04 -1.89 -3.37
N LEU A 6 2.98 -1.77 -2.44
CA LEU A 6 3.85 -0.62 -2.27
C LEU A 6 5.29 -1.06 -2.41
N HIS A 7 6.06 -0.36 -3.22
CA HIS A 7 7.52 -0.45 -3.18
C HIS A 7 8.05 0.67 -2.31
N ILE A 8 8.71 0.32 -1.21
CA ILE A 8 9.29 1.26 -0.25
C ILE A 8 10.81 1.27 -0.47
N ASP A 9 11.41 2.44 -0.66
CA ASP A 9 12.85 2.61 -0.80
C ASP A 9 13.58 2.56 0.57
N PRO A 10 14.92 2.48 0.62
CA PRO A 10 15.67 2.49 1.87
C PRO A 10 15.54 3.78 2.68
N GLN A 11 14.96 4.86 2.13
CA GLN A 11 14.65 6.08 2.86
C GLN A 11 13.21 6.10 3.40
N GLY A 12 12.45 5.01 3.23
CA GLY A 12 11.07 4.88 3.69
C GLY A 12 10.06 5.57 2.76
N ARG A 13 10.48 6.01 1.58
CA ARG A 13 9.59 6.65 0.60
C ARG A 13 8.96 5.60 -0.30
N VAL A 14 7.72 5.86 -0.70
CA VAL A 14 7.02 4.99 -1.63
C VAL A 14 7.45 5.31 -3.05
N ALA A 15 8.23 4.43 -3.65
CA ALA A 15 8.73 4.55 -5.02
C ALA A 15 7.67 4.17 -6.07
N SER A 16 6.80 3.21 -5.77
CA SER A 16 5.68 2.83 -6.65
C SER A 16 4.50 2.27 -5.87
N ARG A 17 3.31 2.34 -6.47
CA ARG A 17 2.04 1.87 -5.88
C ARG A 17 1.24 1.19 -6.97
N ASN A 18 0.71 0.01 -6.66
CA ASN A 18 -0.23 -0.68 -7.54
C ASN A 18 -1.40 -1.22 -6.73
N VAL A 19 -2.61 -1.05 -7.24
CA VAL A 19 -3.82 -1.57 -6.62
C VAL A 19 -4.19 -2.86 -7.35
N VAL A 20 -4.20 -3.97 -6.64
CA VAL A 20 -4.52 -5.29 -7.19
C VAL A 20 -5.73 -5.90 -6.48
N GLY A 21 -6.53 -6.66 -7.21
CA GLY A 21 -7.75 -7.28 -6.73
C GLY A 21 -8.70 -7.57 -7.89
N GLU A 22 -9.80 -8.26 -7.59
CA GLU A 22 -10.81 -8.64 -8.57
C GLU A 22 -11.81 -7.47 -8.79
N GLU A 23 -13.11 -7.74 -8.90
CA GLU A 23 -14.15 -6.74 -9.18
C GLU A 23 -14.15 -5.54 -8.21
N SER A 24 -13.66 -5.73 -6.98
CA SER A 24 -13.56 -4.66 -5.98
C SER A 24 -12.61 -3.52 -6.37
N VAL A 25 -11.62 -3.75 -7.25
CA VAL A 25 -10.66 -2.71 -7.64
C VAL A 25 -11.34 -1.57 -8.35
N ASN A 26 -12.25 -1.88 -9.29
CA ASN A 26 -12.96 -0.86 -10.06
C ASN A 26 -13.80 0.08 -9.19
N LEU A 27 -14.25 -0.38 -8.02
CA LEU A 27 -15.07 0.40 -7.09
C LEU A 27 -14.26 1.18 -6.08
N PHE A 28 -13.09 0.67 -5.66
CA PHE A 28 -12.37 1.19 -4.51
C PHE A 28 -10.93 1.62 -4.79
N ALA A 29 -10.43 1.54 -6.04
CA ALA A 29 -9.05 1.90 -6.36
C ALA A 29 -8.67 3.31 -5.90
N ASP A 30 -9.47 4.32 -6.22
CA ASP A 30 -9.22 5.70 -5.81
C ASP A 30 -9.28 5.88 -4.29
N THR A 31 -10.21 5.18 -3.63
CA THR A 31 -10.36 5.21 -2.18
C THR A 31 -9.14 4.57 -1.50
N ALA A 32 -8.67 3.43 -2.01
CA ALA A 32 -7.47 2.75 -1.53
C ALA A 32 -6.22 3.61 -1.70
N MET A 33 -6.09 4.28 -2.86
CA MET A 33 -4.98 5.20 -3.10
C MET A 33 -5.02 6.43 -2.19
N CYS A 34 -6.21 6.96 -1.90
CA CYS A 34 -6.38 8.05 -0.95
C CYS A 34 -6.02 7.64 0.49
N ALA A 35 -6.38 6.41 0.91
CA ALA A 35 -6.04 5.89 2.23
C ALA A 35 -4.52 5.75 2.40
N VAL A 36 -3.86 5.12 1.43
CA VAL A 36 -2.40 4.89 1.42
C VAL A 36 -1.60 6.19 1.42
N LYS A 37 -2.09 7.26 0.78
CA LYS A 37 -1.44 8.58 0.82
C LYS A 37 -1.27 9.14 2.23
N ARG A 38 -2.04 8.65 3.21
CA ARG A 38 -2.01 9.10 4.61
C ARG A 38 -1.09 8.25 5.49
N TRP A 39 -0.53 7.17 4.96
CA TRP A 39 0.30 6.27 5.75
C TRP A 39 1.68 6.86 6.01
N LEU A 40 2.12 6.72 7.26
CA LEU A 40 3.51 6.92 7.65
C LEU A 40 4.21 5.57 7.58
N LEU A 41 5.17 5.46 6.66
CA LEU A 41 5.91 4.24 6.43
C LEU A 41 7.35 4.43 6.90
N HIS A 42 7.88 3.41 7.57
CA HIS A 42 9.29 3.31 7.88
C HIS A 42 9.98 2.41 6.84
N PRO A 43 11.27 2.63 6.56
CA PRO A 43 12.03 1.69 5.74
C PRO A 43 11.96 0.28 6.34
N CYS A 44 11.99 -0.73 5.48
CA CYS A 44 12.15 -2.10 5.96
C CYS A 44 13.57 -2.29 6.51
N GLY A 45 13.72 -3.00 7.63
CA GLY A 45 15.02 -3.26 8.25
C GLY A 45 15.52 -4.68 8.01
N ARG A 46 16.80 -4.85 7.70
CA ARG A 46 17.51 -6.14 7.76
C ARG A 46 18.87 -5.97 8.42
N GLY A 47 19.02 -6.49 9.64
CA GLY A 47 20.28 -6.47 10.37
C GLY A 47 20.85 -5.06 10.54
N TRP A 48 20.08 -4.15 11.15
CA TRP A 48 20.45 -2.74 11.41
C TRP A 48 20.63 -1.86 10.17
N ARG A 49 20.20 -2.33 9.00
CA ARG A 49 20.24 -1.56 7.75
C ARG A 49 18.85 -1.44 7.16
N ASP A 50 18.56 -0.25 6.65
CA ASP A 50 17.37 -0.02 5.86
C ASP A 50 17.53 -0.64 4.46
N VAL A 51 16.47 -1.28 3.97
CA VAL A 51 16.41 -1.97 2.69
C VAL A 51 15.14 -1.62 1.94
N ALA A 52 15.20 -1.72 0.61
CA ALA A 52 14.00 -1.65 -0.21
C ALA A 52 13.15 -2.90 0.00
N CYS A 53 11.82 -2.75 -0.07
CA CYS A 53 10.89 -3.86 0.09
C CYS A 53 9.59 -3.64 -0.69
N GLU A 54 8.96 -4.76 -1.06
CA GLU A 54 7.57 -4.77 -1.53
C GLU A 54 6.67 -5.17 -0.36
N VAL A 55 5.64 -4.37 -0.11
CA VAL A 55 4.63 -4.61 0.93
C VAL A 55 3.26 -4.71 0.29
N GLY A 56 2.53 -5.79 0.59
CA GLY A 56 1.13 -5.94 0.25
C GLY A 56 0.25 -5.64 1.46
N ALA A 57 -0.61 -4.62 1.36
CA ALA A 57 -1.55 -4.27 2.41
C ALA A 57 -2.99 -4.54 1.96
N PRO A 58 -3.67 -5.55 2.53
CA PRO A 58 -5.06 -5.85 2.23
C PRO A 58 -6.00 -4.84 2.89
N GLU A 59 -6.83 -4.19 2.09
CA GLU A 59 -7.83 -3.21 2.52
C GLU A 59 -9.24 -3.79 2.35
N VAL A 60 -10.06 -3.55 3.38
CA VAL A 60 -11.48 -3.93 3.40
C VAL A 60 -12.32 -2.66 3.51
N PHE A 61 -12.99 -2.31 2.42
CA PHE A 61 -13.93 -1.20 2.39
C PHE A 61 -15.36 -1.68 2.63
N LYS A 62 -16.13 -0.89 3.39
CA LYS A 62 -17.56 -1.11 3.60
C LYS A 62 -18.30 0.16 3.18
N LEU A 63 -19.35 0.00 2.37
CA LEU A 63 -20.27 1.08 2.06
C LEU A 63 -21.31 1.14 3.19
N PHE A 64 -21.39 2.28 3.85
CA PHE A 64 -22.49 2.56 4.77
C PHE A 64 -23.62 3.21 3.95
N ARG A 65 -24.84 2.69 4.13
CA ARG A 65 -26.07 3.27 3.59
C ARG A 65 -26.65 4.26 4.60
#